data_AF-A0A1R4GZ55-F1
#
_entry.id   AF-A0A1R4GZ55-F1
#
_cell.length_a   1.000
_cell.length_b   1.000
_cell.length_c   1.000
_cell.angle_alpha   90.00
_cell.angle_beta   90.00
_cell.angle_gamma   90.00
#
_symmetry.space_group_name_H-M   'P 1'
#
loop_
_entity.id
_entity.type
_entity.pdbx_description
1 polymer ?
#
loop_
_entity_poly.entity_id
_entity_poly.type
_entity_poly.pdbx_seq_one_letter_code
_entity_poly.pdbx_strand_id
1 'polypeptide(L)'
;MNLKEDSSGRKIKTIPLNKNGYVEIKTDVDDDYLFRSSDAGELQIDILQKTNINETISNETGKSENTTVKSITVNRSGPSEGNIRLDIKPTKDAKVGDEVDIKVSLSSPSEDFTCRFTVRVDEKIAPSKNTSEKNDNKFPKPPIPIKVYESVQDEKMGKSWDDYDWDGNDIVKVIGSSEDNSSLIDAIAINMDSYVLKDFINKNKYTREKDIQRISNKYFQLIYTHSLGLYSICTKMQDSEKTESVDSDKSYDIQQVDDFISSLVKPYASFLLYMDLHNEEIMKQMSDED
;
A
#
# COMPACT_ATOMS: atom_id res chain seq x y z
N MET A 1 -8.05 -13.61 19.16
CA MET A 1 -7.58 -14.27 17.92
C MET A 1 -8.73 -14.95 17.22
N ASN A 2 -8.80 -14.85 15.90
CA ASN A 2 -9.83 -15.48 15.06
C ASN A 2 -9.29 -16.79 14.46
N LEU A 3 -9.20 -17.86 15.26
CA LEU A 3 -8.65 -19.17 14.88
C LEU A 3 -9.65 -20.29 15.17
N LYS A 4 -9.62 -21.36 14.37
CA LYS A 4 -10.40 -22.58 14.64
C LYS A 4 -9.58 -23.54 15.49
N GLU A 5 -10.22 -24.37 16.30
CA GLU A 5 -9.55 -25.46 17.00
C GLU A 5 -9.66 -26.76 16.18
N ASP A 6 -8.57 -27.53 16.12
CA ASP A 6 -8.60 -28.88 15.56
C ASP A 6 -9.10 -29.91 16.58
N SER A 7 -9.29 -31.16 16.14
CA SER A 7 -9.71 -32.28 16.99
C SER A 7 -8.76 -32.57 18.16
N SER A 8 -7.55 -32.01 18.14
CA SER A 8 -6.52 -32.16 19.16
C SER A 8 -6.38 -30.91 20.05
N GLY A 9 -7.28 -29.92 19.91
CA GLY A 9 -7.28 -28.67 20.68
C GLY A 9 -6.23 -27.63 20.23
N ARG A 10 -5.56 -27.83 19.08
CA ARG A 10 -4.61 -26.86 18.53
C ARG A 10 -5.35 -25.74 17.80
N LYS A 11 -4.91 -24.49 18.00
CA LYS A 11 -5.41 -23.34 17.24
C LYS A 11 -4.81 -23.35 15.84
N ILE A 12 -5.65 -23.56 14.82
CA ILE A 12 -5.23 -23.69 13.42
C ILE A 12 -5.81 -22.57 12.55
N LYS A 13 -4.94 -22.00 11.72
CA LYS A 13 -5.29 -21.16 10.57
C LYS A 13 -5.02 -21.95 9.28
N THR A 14 -6.07 -22.17 8.49
CA THR A 14 -5.93 -22.76 7.16
C THR A 14 -5.77 -21.68 6.10
N ILE A 15 -4.78 -21.79 5.23
CA ILE A 15 -4.55 -20.88 4.09
C ILE A 15 -4.44 -21.68 2.78
N PRO A 16 -5.08 -21.25 1.68
CA PRO A 16 -4.92 -21.93 0.39
C PRO A 16 -3.52 -21.75 -0.19
N LEU A 17 -2.99 -22.75 -0.88
CA LEU A 17 -1.68 -22.67 -1.55
C LEU A 17 -1.56 -21.49 -2.54
N ASN A 18 -2.68 -21.00 -3.08
CA ASN A 18 -2.75 -19.88 -4.03
C ASN A 18 -3.32 -18.57 -3.44
N LYS A 19 -3.53 -18.46 -2.11
CA LYS A 19 -4.12 -17.26 -1.50
C LYS A 19 -3.46 -16.93 -0.16
N ASN A 20 -3.31 -15.64 0.11
CA ASN A 20 -2.79 -15.16 1.39
C ASN A 20 -3.86 -15.30 2.49
N GLY A 21 -3.43 -15.57 3.71
CA GLY A 21 -4.26 -15.49 4.90
C GLY A 21 -3.75 -14.44 5.87
N TYR A 22 -4.53 -14.18 6.92
CA TYR A 22 -4.08 -13.33 8.02
C TYR A 22 -4.62 -13.82 9.36
N VAL A 23 -3.94 -13.43 10.44
CA VAL A 23 -4.35 -13.63 11.83
C VAL A 23 -4.30 -12.28 12.54
N GLU A 24 -5.40 -11.93 13.22
CA GLU A 24 -5.50 -10.75 14.07
C GLU A 24 -5.32 -11.14 15.54
N ILE A 25 -4.40 -10.44 16.19
CA ILE A 25 -4.10 -10.53 17.61
C ILE A 25 -4.65 -9.27 18.26
N LYS A 26 -5.63 -9.41 19.14
CA LYS A 26 -6.13 -8.29 19.94
C LYS A 26 -5.11 -7.95 21.01
N THR A 27 -4.86 -6.67 21.18
CA THR A 27 -3.93 -6.13 22.16
C THR A 27 -4.50 -4.82 22.72
N ASP A 28 -4.12 -4.51 23.94
CA ASP A 28 -4.44 -3.29 24.68
C ASP A 28 -3.29 -2.27 24.64
N VAL A 29 -2.22 -2.55 23.89
CA VAL A 29 -1.09 -1.63 23.73
C VAL A 29 -1.42 -0.53 22.70
N ASP A 30 -0.85 0.65 22.93
CA ASP A 30 -0.99 1.80 22.05
C ASP A 30 -0.38 1.55 20.66
N ASP A 31 -0.85 2.30 19.67
CA ASP A 31 -0.42 2.16 18.27
C ASP A 31 1.09 2.39 18.08
N ASP A 32 1.71 3.19 18.96
CA ASP A 32 3.14 3.51 18.94
C ASP A 32 4.03 2.60 19.81
N TYR A 33 3.44 1.59 20.47
CA TYR A 33 4.11 0.79 21.50
C TYR A 33 5.44 0.16 21.07
N LEU A 34 5.57 -0.23 19.80
CA LEU A 34 6.77 -0.88 19.27
C LEU A 34 7.88 0.09 18.82
N PHE A 35 7.63 1.39 18.82
CA PHE A 35 8.57 2.39 18.27
C PHE A 35 8.63 3.70 19.06
N ARG A 36 8.05 3.74 20.27
CA ARG A 36 8.18 4.88 21.18
C ARG A 36 9.61 5.06 21.71
N SER A 37 9.94 6.28 22.13
CA SER A 37 11.29 6.68 22.53
C SER A 37 11.77 6.08 23.86
N SER A 38 10.87 5.68 24.74
CA SER A 38 11.16 5.04 26.03
C SER A 38 10.22 3.87 26.29
N ASP A 39 10.73 2.79 26.90
CA ASP A 39 9.99 1.57 27.22
C ASP A 39 9.31 0.91 26.00
N ALA A 40 9.91 1.00 24.81
CA ALA A 40 9.39 0.33 23.61
C ALA A 40 9.31 -1.20 23.82
N GLY A 41 8.17 -1.78 23.48
CA GLY A 41 8.01 -3.23 23.45
C GLY A 41 8.65 -3.83 22.20
N GLU A 42 9.01 -5.11 22.28
CA GLU A 42 9.57 -5.87 21.16
C GLU A 42 8.60 -6.99 20.78
N LEU A 43 8.23 -7.06 19.49
CA LEU A 43 7.43 -8.16 18.96
C LEU A 43 8.31 -9.11 18.14
N GLN A 44 8.52 -10.32 18.67
CA GLN A 44 9.24 -11.40 18.00
C GLN A 44 8.26 -12.42 17.39
N ILE A 45 8.53 -12.83 16.15
CA ILE A 45 7.76 -13.85 15.43
C ILE A 45 8.70 -15.00 15.05
N ASP A 46 8.52 -16.14 15.70
CA ASP A 46 9.25 -17.37 15.39
C ASP A 46 8.40 -18.27 14.50
N ILE A 47 8.97 -18.68 13.36
CA ILE A 47 8.37 -19.62 12.42
C ILE A 47 9.02 -21.00 12.65
N LEU A 48 8.27 -21.90 13.28
CA LEU A 48 8.70 -23.24 13.67
C LEU A 48 8.12 -24.26 12.69
N GLN A 49 8.83 -24.51 11.60
CA GLN A 49 8.44 -25.52 10.62
C GLN A 49 8.98 -26.89 11.03
N LYS A 50 8.12 -27.90 11.07
CA LYS A 50 8.55 -29.29 11.26
C LYS A 50 9.19 -29.78 9.95
N THR A 51 10.48 -30.03 9.98
CA THR A 51 11.21 -30.55 8.82
C THR A 51 10.74 -31.96 8.50
N ASN A 52 10.20 -32.19 7.29
CA ASN A 52 10.22 -33.53 6.70
C ASN A 52 11.62 -33.70 6.11
N ILE A 53 12.54 -34.32 6.85
CA ILE A 53 13.84 -34.72 6.31
C ILE A 53 13.58 -35.84 5.31
N ASN A 54 13.56 -35.52 4.03
CA ASN A 54 13.67 -36.47 2.93
C ASN A 54 14.38 -35.75 1.78
N GLU A 55 15.63 -35.35 1.98
CA GLU A 55 16.58 -35.16 0.89
C GLU A 55 18.00 -35.13 1.47
N THR A 56 18.63 -36.29 1.47
CA THR A 56 20.06 -36.45 1.70
C THR A 56 20.78 -36.05 0.42
N ILE A 57 21.31 -34.83 0.36
CA ILE A 57 22.34 -34.48 -0.62
C ILE A 57 23.68 -34.62 0.11
N SER A 58 24.29 -35.79 -0.02
CA SER A 58 25.68 -36.01 0.32
C SER A 58 26.56 -35.24 -0.66
N ASN A 59 27.26 -34.22 -0.17
CA ASN A 59 28.50 -33.76 -0.78
C ASN A 59 29.53 -33.48 0.31
N GLU A 60 30.71 -34.05 0.07
CA GLU A 60 31.86 -34.10 0.94
C GLU A 60 32.50 -32.71 1.05
N THR A 61 32.21 -31.96 2.12
CA THR A 61 33.16 -31.16 2.91
C THR A 61 32.39 -30.37 3.97
N GLY A 62 32.85 -30.47 5.22
CA GLY A 62 32.11 -30.04 6.40
C GLY A 62 31.81 -28.53 6.46
N LYS A 63 30.54 -28.19 6.23
CA LYS A 63 29.73 -27.23 6.99
C LYS A 63 28.28 -27.39 6.55
N SER A 64 27.50 -28.15 7.33
CA SER A 64 26.07 -28.35 7.11
C SER A 64 25.33 -27.09 7.56
N GLU A 65 25.19 -26.10 6.68
CA GLU A 65 24.15 -25.08 6.84
C GLU A 65 22.82 -25.71 6.46
N ASN A 66 22.03 -26.10 7.46
CA ASN A 66 20.64 -26.53 7.24
C ASN A 66 19.83 -25.33 6.77
N THR A 67 19.82 -25.06 5.46
CA THR A 67 18.90 -24.08 4.87
C THR A 67 17.48 -24.65 4.96
N THR A 68 16.78 -24.31 6.05
CA THR A 68 15.39 -24.74 6.23
C THR A 68 14.52 -23.94 5.26
N VAL A 69 14.05 -24.58 4.20
CA VAL A 69 13.15 -23.96 3.22
C VAL A 69 11.80 -23.70 3.90
N LYS A 70 11.47 -22.43 4.11
CA LYS A 70 10.24 -22.03 4.77
C LYS A 70 9.05 -22.17 3.81
N SER A 71 8.01 -22.92 4.18
CA SER A 71 6.80 -23.07 3.35
C SER A 71 5.87 -21.84 3.43
N ILE A 72 6.09 -20.95 4.39
CA ILE A 72 5.34 -19.69 4.52
C ILE A 72 6.25 -18.52 4.87
N THR A 73 5.79 -17.32 4.54
CA THR A 73 6.32 -16.05 5.04
C THR A 73 5.25 -15.37 5.88
N VAL A 74 5.68 -14.67 6.93
CA VAL A 74 4.81 -13.95 7.85
C VAL A 74 5.29 -12.51 7.93
N ASN A 75 4.41 -11.56 7.60
CA ASN A 75 4.66 -10.13 7.75
C ASN A 75 3.73 -9.56 8.82
N ARG A 76 4.20 -8.55 9.55
CA ARG A 76 3.45 -7.87 10.60
C ARG A 76 3.00 -6.49 10.14
N SER A 77 1.80 -6.09 10.54
CA SER A 77 1.35 -4.70 10.58
C SER A 77 0.72 -4.36 11.93
N GLY A 78 0.80 -3.10 12.34
CA GLY A 78 0.36 -2.63 13.66
C GLY A 78 1.43 -2.77 14.75
N PRO A 79 1.11 -2.46 16.02
CA PRO A 79 -0.25 -2.25 16.57
C PRO A 79 -1.01 -1.09 15.92
N SER A 80 -2.31 -1.27 15.69
CA SER A 80 -3.22 -0.21 15.25
C SER A 80 -4.64 -0.53 15.68
N GLU A 81 -5.33 0.44 16.30
CA GLU A 81 -6.71 0.30 16.79
C GLU A 81 -6.90 -0.96 17.66
N GLY A 82 -5.93 -1.25 18.54
CA GLY A 82 -5.95 -2.42 19.44
C GLY A 82 -5.72 -3.77 18.75
N ASN A 83 -5.15 -3.79 17.54
CA ASN A 83 -4.89 -5.02 16.80
C ASN A 83 -3.46 -5.08 16.23
N ILE A 84 -2.85 -6.25 16.32
CA ILE A 84 -1.64 -6.62 15.56
C ILE A 84 -2.06 -7.65 14.51
N ARG A 85 -1.77 -7.36 13.24
CA ARG A 85 -2.12 -8.23 12.12
C ARG A 85 -0.88 -8.94 11.58
N LEU A 86 -1.00 -10.25 11.41
CA LEU A 86 0.00 -11.10 10.79
C LEU A 86 -0.51 -11.57 9.43
N ASP A 87 0.09 -11.06 8.35
CA ASP A 87 -0.18 -11.51 6.98
C ASP A 87 0.71 -12.71 6.66
N ILE A 88 0.08 -13.82 6.27
CA ILE A 88 0.73 -15.11 6.06
C ILE A 88 0.58 -15.49 4.60
N LYS A 89 1.71 -15.73 3.94
CA LYS A 89 1.77 -16.05 2.49
C LYS A 89 2.48 -17.37 2.27
N PRO A 90 1.90 -18.33 1.51
CA PRO A 90 2.63 -19.50 1.03
C PRO A 90 3.84 -19.08 0.19
N THR A 91 4.97 -19.77 0.35
CA THR A 91 6.15 -19.59 -0.52
C THR A 91 6.02 -20.43 -1.80
N LYS A 92 6.97 -20.27 -2.72
CA LYS A 92 7.03 -21.09 -3.94
C LYS A 92 7.23 -22.57 -3.65
N ASP A 93 7.83 -22.89 -2.50
CA ASP A 93 8.17 -24.24 -2.06
C ASP A 93 7.07 -24.88 -1.19
N ALA A 94 5.98 -24.15 -0.92
CA ALA A 94 4.86 -24.62 -0.12
C ALA A 94 4.12 -25.79 -0.79
N LYS A 95 3.75 -26.79 -0.01
CA LYS A 95 2.97 -27.95 -0.44
C LYS A 95 1.68 -28.06 0.35
N VAL A 96 0.64 -28.62 -0.27
CA VAL A 96 -0.62 -28.92 0.43
C VAL A 96 -0.34 -29.90 1.57
N GLY A 97 -0.86 -29.59 2.75
CA GLY A 97 -0.61 -30.35 3.97
C GLY A 97 0.57 -29.86 4.81
N ASP A 98 1.35 -28.88 4.32
CA ASP A 98 2.41 -28.28 5.13
C ASP A 98 1.82 -27.62 6.38
N GLU A 99 2.34 -28.00 7.55
CA GLU A 99 2.02 -27.37 8.84
C GLU A 99 3.23 -26.61 9.38
N VAL A 100 2.99 -25.37 9.80
CA VAL A 100 4.00 -24.50 10.39
C VAL A 100 3.47 -23.93 11.69
N ASP A 101 4.19 -24.14 12.79
CA ASP A 101 3.84 -23.54 14.08
C ASP A 101 4.42 -22.12 14.12
N ILE A 102 3.57 -21.15 14.45
CA ILE A 102 3.96 -19.74 14.64
C ILE A 102 3.90 -19.44 16.13
N LYS A 103 5.01 -18.95 16.69
CA LYS A 103 5.07 -18.39 18.03
C LYS A 103 5.28 -16.88 17.90
N VAL A 104 4.42 -16.11 18.54
CA VAL A 104 4.49 -14.66 18.62
C VAL A 104 4.76 -14.30 20.06
N SER A 105 5.78 -13.49 20.34
CA SER A 105 6.13 -13.02 21.68
C SER A 105 6.16 -11.49 21.67
N LEU A 106 5.42 -10.85 22.56
CA LEU A 106 5.44 -9.40 22.77
C LEU A 106 6.04 -9.13 24.14
N SER A 107 7.17 -8.43 24.21
CA SER A 107 7.75 -8.03 25.49
C SER A 107 7.00 -6.85 26.09
N SER A 108 6.92 -6.83 27.42
CA SER A 108 6.41 -5.69 28.18
C SER A 108 7.24 -5.44 29.45
N PRO A 109 7.15 -4.25 30.05
CA PRO A 109 7.84 -3.95 31.32
C PRO A 109 7.44 -4.85 32.49
N SER A 110 6.29 -5.53 32.41
CA SER A 110 5.74 -6.35 33.49
C SER A 110 5.89 -7.85 33.24
N GLU A 111 5.54 -8.31 32.03
CA GLU A 111 5.68 -9.70 31.60
C GLU A 111 5.69 -9.86 30.07
N ASP A 112 6.23 -10.98 29.58
CA ASP A 112 6.21 -11.31 28.16
C ASP A 112 4.93 -12.05 27.77
N PHE A 113 4.21 -11.55 26.78
CA PHE A 113 3.02 -12.20 26.26
C PHE A 113 3.38 -13.11 25.10
N THR A 114 3.02 -14.39 25.20
CA THR A 114 3.26 -15.37 24.13
C THR A 114 1.96 -15.91 23.57
N CYS A 115 1.87 -16.00 22.24
CA CYS A 115 0.81 -16.74 21.57
C CYS A 115 1.38 -17.75 20.57
N ARG A 116 0.71 -18.92 20.46
CA ARG A 116 1.08 -19.98 19.54
C ARG A 116 -0.12 -20.44 18.73
N PHE A 117 0.08 -20.63 17.44
CA PHE A 117 -0.91 -21.21 16.54
C PHE A 117 -0.25 -21.89 15.35
N THR A 118 -0.94 -22.86 14.76
CA THR A 118 -0.46 -23.61 13.60
C THR A 118 -1.10 -23.04 12.33
N VAL A 119 -0.31 -22.90 11.27
CA VAL A 119 -0.79 -22.61 9.91
C VAL A 119 -0.72 -23.87 9.09
N ARG A 120 -1.82 -24.24 8.44
CA ARG A 120 -1.88 -25.36 7.49
C ARG A 120 -2.10 -24.83 6.07
N VAL A 121 -1.26 -25.25 5.14
CA VAL A 121 -1.43 -24.98 3.71
C VAL A 121 -2.43 -25.99 3.15
N ASP A 122 -3.51 -25.49 2.54
CA ASP A 122 -4.59 -26.29 1.98
C ASP A 122 -4.55 -26.29 0.45
N GLU A 123 -5.40 -27.11 -0.15
CA GLU A 123 -5.56 -27.19 -1.60
C GLU A 123 -5.82 -25.82 -2.22
N LYS A 124 -5.41 -25.68 -3.49
CA LYS A 124 -5.72 -24.48 -4.26
C LYS A 124 -7.23 -24.33 -4.37
N ILE A 125 -7.73 -23.13 -4.08
CA ILE A 125 -9.11 -22.81 -4.41
C ILE A 125 -9.18 -22.70 -5.92
N ALA A 126 -10.00 -23.54 -6.57
CA ALA A 126 -10.28 -23.44 -7.98
C ALA A 126 -10.85 -22.04 -8.30
N PRO A 127 -10.48 -21.41 -9.43
CA PRO A 127 -11.11 -20.15 -9.82
C PRO A 127 -12.62 -20.37 -9.89
N SER A 128 -13.36 -19.61 -9.10
CA SER A 128 -14.82 -19.70 -9.01
C SER A 128 -15.44 -19.54 -10.40
N LYS A 129 -16.23 -20.53 -10.84
CA LYS A 129 -17.16 -20.35 -11.96
C LYS A 129 -18.26 -19.41 -11.48
N ASN A 130 -18.20 -18.15 -11.93
CA ASN A 130 -19.27 -17.16 -11.90
C ASN A 130 -20.21 -17.26 -10.69
N THR A 131 -19.68 -16.93 -9.52
CA THR A 131 -20.47 -16.16 -8.56
C THR A 131 -19.64 -14.92 -8.34
N SER A 132 -20.16 -13.76 -8.74
CA SER A 132 -19.56 -12.46 -8.44
C SER A 132 -19.18 -12.46 -6.96
N GLU A 133 -17.88 -12.60 -6.67
CA GLU A 133 -17.36 -12.31 -5.35
C GLU A 133 -17.80 -10.86 -5.09
N LYS A 134 -18.78 -10.68 -4.19
CA LYS A 134 -18.85 -9.43 -3.44
C LYS A 134 -17.53 -9.36 -2.70
N ASN A 135 -16.55 -8.75 -3.36
CA ASN A 135 -15.41 -8.17 -2.70
C ASN A 135 -15.99 -7.12 -1.76
N ASP A 136 -16.37 -7.55 -0.55
CA ASP A 136 -16.46 -6.68 0.62
C ASP A 136 -15.04 -6.30 1.09
N ASN A 137 -14.15 -6.06 0.12
CA ASN A 137 -13.06 -5.14 0.35
C ASN A 137 -13.77 -3.79 0.50
N LYS A 138 -14.08 -3.42 1.75
CA LYS A 138 -14.62 -2.10 2.11
C LYS A 138 -13.68 -0.95 1.71
N PHE A 139 -12.48 -1.26 1.22
CA PHE A 139 -11.67 -0.28 0.52
C PHE A 139 -12.42 0.18 -0.73
N PRO A 140 -12.80 1.46 -0.81
CA PRO A 140 -13.38 2.02 -2.03
C PRO A 140 -12.47 1.68 -3.19
N LYS A 141 -13.04 1.30 -4.34
CA LYS A 141 -12.24 1.15 -5.55
C LYS A 141 -11.53 2.48 -5.77
N PRO A 142 -10.20 2.51 -5.86
CA PRO A 142 -9.50 3.75 -6.10
C PRO A 142 -9.91 4.29 -7.48
N PRO A 143 -9.88 5.61 -7.67
CA PRO A 143 -10.21 6.22 -8.95
C PRO A 143 -9.35 5.67 -10.07
N ILE A 144 -9.89 5.61 -11.28
CA ILE A 144 -9.16 5.11 -12.44
C ILE A 144 -8.04 6.10 -12.77
N PRO A 145 -6.76 5.69 -12.78
CA PRO A 145 -5.67 6.57 -13.15
C PRO A 145 -5.55 6.61 -14.69
N ILE A 146 -5.57 7.80 -15.28
CA ILE A 146 -5.52 8.01 -16.73
C ILE A 146 -4.25 8.78 -17.09
N LYS A 147 -3.46 8.24 -18.02
CA LYS A 147 -2.34 8.96 -18.63
C LYS A 147 -2.85 9.73 -19.84
N VAL A 148 -2.52 11.01 -19.94
CA VAL A 148 -2.88 11.85 -21.08
C VAL A 148 -1.61 12.41 -21.72
N TYR A 149 -1.54 12.39 -23.03
CA TYR A 149 -0.37 12.74 -23.83
C TYR A 149 -0.71 13.81 -24.86
N GLU A 150 0.30 14.57 -25.28
CA GLU A 150 0.20 15.56 -26.36
C GLU A 150 -0.18 14.88 -27.68
N SER A 151 0.44 13.73 -27.96
CA SER A 151 0.13 12.91 -29.14
C SER A 151 0.14 11.43 -28.77
N VAL A 152 -0.97 10.74 -29.06
CA VAL A 152 -1.12 9.31 -28.76
C VAL A 152 -0.77 8.49 -29.99
N GLN A 153 0.24 7.62 -29.88
CA GLN A 153 0.60 6.68 -30.95
C GLN A 153 -0.19 5.37 -30.89
N ASP A 154 -0.68 4.99 -29.70
CA ASP A 154 -1.51 3.81 -29.44
C ASP A 154 -2.52 4.15 -28.34
N GLU A 155 -3.82 4.00 -28.63
CA GLU A 155 -4.93 4.25 -27.69
C GLU A 155 -4.83 3.44 -26.39
N LYS A 156 -4.06 2.35 -26.39
CA LYS A 156 -3.80 1.55 -25.18
C LYS A 156 -2.83 2.22 -24.20
N MET A 157 -2.05 3.20 -24.65
CA MET A 157 -1.06 3.89 -23.81
C MET A 157 -1.69 5.01 -22.97
N GLY A 158 -2.78 5.63 -23.45
CA GLY A 158 -3.42 6.74 -22.76
C GLY A 158 -4.43 7.48 -23.64
N LYS A 159 -4.83 8.67 -23.17
CA LYS A 159 -5.72 9.61 -23.85
C LYS A 159 -4.96 10.79 -24.45
N SER A 160 -5.59 11.54 -25.35
CA SER A 160 -4.99 12.73 -25.96
C SER A 160 -5.38 13.99 -25.19
N TRP A 161 -4.54 15.02 -25.22
CA TRP A 161 -4.87 16.37 -24.74
C TRP A 161 -6.18 16.91 -25.34
N ASP A 162 -6.50 16.56 -26.58
CA ASP A 162 -7.73 16.98 -27.25
C ASP A 162 -9.00 16.53 -26.50
N ASP A 163 -8.96 15.39 -25.82
CA ASP A 163 -10.09 14.88 -25.02
C ASP A 163 -10.34 15.70 -23.74
N TYR A 164 -9.37 16.54 -23.35
CA TYR A 164 -9.34 17.23 -22.06
C TYR A 164 -9.21 18.75 -22.15
N ASP A 165 -9.05 19.31 -23.36
CA ASP A 165 -8.73 20.72 -23.63
C ASP A 165 -7.45 21.17 -22.89
N TRP A 166 -6.40 20.36 -23.04
CA TRP A 166 -5.14 20.52 -22.31
C TRP A 166 -4.00 21.09 -23.14
N ASP A 167 -3.09 21.76 -22.44
CA ASP A 167 -1.77 22.12 -22.94
C ASP A 167 -0.65 21.64 -21.99
N GLY A 168 0.60 22.00 -22.31
CA GLY A 168 1.75 21.62 -21.49
C GLY A 168 1.74 22.20 -20.07
N ASN A 169 0.95 23.21 -19.77
CA ASN A 169 0.83 23.79 -18.42
C ASN A 169 -0.12 22.97 -17.53
N ASP A 170 -0.99 22.15 -18.11
CA ASP A 170 -1.91 21.33 -17.33
C ASP A 170 -1.20 20.12 -16.72
N ILE A 171 -1.63 19.73 -15.52
CA ILE A 171 -0.95 18.70 -14.72
C ILE A 171 -1.88 17.55 -14.40
N VAL A 172 -3.06 17.84 -13.88
CA VAL A 172 -4.02 16.85 -13.42
C VAL A 172 -5.43 17.37 -13.60
N LYS A 173 -6.38 16.47 -13.84
CA LYS A 173 -7.82 16.73 -13.75
C LYS A 173 -8.47 15.59 -13.00
N VAL A 174 -9.26 15.94 -12.01
CA VAL A 174 -10.08 15.00 -11.26
C VAL A 174 -11.43 14.90 -11.95
N ILE A 175 -11.94 13.68 -12.14
CA ILE A 175 -13.22 13.43 -12.81
C ILE A 175 -14.18 12.92 -11.75
N GLY A 176 -15.15 13.76 -11.39
CA GLY A 176 -16.24 13.40 -10.48
C GLY A 176 -17.19 12.37 -11.09
N SER A 177 -17.90 11.65 -10.24
CA SER A 177 -18.90 10.69 -10.69
C SER A 177 -20.13 11.39 -11.26
N SER A 178 -20.65 10.86 -12.37
CA SER A 178 -21.91 11.33 -12.98
C SER A 178 -23.16 10.91 -12.21
N GLU A 179 -23.02 10.09 -11.17
CA GLU A 179 -24.13 9.67 -10.31
C GLU A 179 -24.44 10.75 -9.27
N ASP A 180 -25.52 11.49 -9.50
CA ASP A 180 -26.05 12.54 -8.62
C ASP A 180 -26.20 12.01 -7.18
N ASN A 181 -25.37 12.55 -6.26
CA ASN A 181 -25.30 12.32 -4.80
C ASN A 181 -24.12 11.48 -4.27
N SER A 182 -23.07 11.22 -5.06
CA SER A 182 -21.85 10.64 -4.48
C SER A 182 -20.68 11.62 -4.56
N SER A 183 -20.05 11.93 -3.42
CA SER A 183 -18.74 12.63 -3.34
C SER A 183 -17.60 11.69 -3.79
N LEU A 184 -17.85 10.90 -4.84
CA LEU A 184 -16.95 9.90 -5.37
C LEU A 184 -16.33 10.42 -6.66
N ILE A 185 -15.06 10.12 -6.82
CA ILE A 185 -14.30 10.40 -8.03
C ILE A 185 -14.11 9.11 -8.81
N ASP A 186 -14.45 9.18 -10.10
CA ASP A 186 -14.37 8.04 -11.00
C ASP A 186 -12.94 7.87 -11.52
N ALA A 187 -12.25 8.99 -11.80
CA ALA A 187 -10.92 8.96 -12.41
C ALA A 187 -10.06 10.18 -12.06
N ILE A 188 -8.75 10.02 -12.21
CA ILE A 188 -7.75 11.09 -12.13
C ILE A 188 -6.90 11.01 -13.39
N ALA A 189 -7.02 12.02 -14.25
CA ALA A 189 -6.23 12.17 -15.46
C ALA A 189 -4.95 12.98 -15.17
N ILE A 190 -3.82 12.56 -15.73
CA ILE A 190 -2.50 13.16 -15.48
C ILE A 190 -1.78 13.43 -16.80
N ASN A 191 -1.27 14.64 -16.95
CA ASN A 191 -0.57 15.07 -18.15
C ASN A 191 0.88 14.55 -18.17
N MET A 192 1.12 13.50 -18.96
CA MET A 192 2.42 12.87 -19.11
C MET A 192 3.40 13.66 -19.99
N ASP A 193 2.94 14.73 -20.64
CA ASP A 193 3.73 15.61 -21.50
C ASP A 193 3.79 17.05 -20.96
N SER A 194 3.49 17.22 -19.66
CA SER A 194 3.52 18.53 -19.02
C SER A 194 4.91 19.17 -19.04
N TYR A 195 4.94 20.49 -19.08
CA TYR A 195 6.16 21.29 -18.97
C TYR A 195 6.88 21.03 -17.66
N VAL A 196 6.18 20.74 -16.56
CA VAL A 196 6.82 20.36 -15.29
C VAL A 196 7.69 19.11 -15.44
N LEU A 197 7.14 18.04 -16.05
CA LEU A 197 7.89 16.80 -16.26
C LEU A 197 9.02 17.00 -17.28
N LYS A 198 8.72 17.63 -18.42
CA LYS A 198 9.71 17.89 -19.48
C LYS A 198 10.86 18.78 -18.97
N ASP A 199 10.55 19.84 -18.22
CA ASP A 199 11.54 20.75 -17.62
C ASP A 199 12.39 20.03 -16.57
N PHE A 200 11.79 19.21 -15.70
CA PHE A 200 12.53 18.42 -14.72
C PHE A 200 13.50 17.45 -15.40
N ILE A 201 13.06 16.73 -16.43
CA ILE A 201 13.91 15.81 -17.21
C ILE A 201 15.09 16.57 -17.84
N ASN A 202 14.81 17.70 -18.47
CA ASN A 202 15.80 18.52 -19.17
C ASN A 202 16.82 19.15 -18.22
N LYS A 203 16.38 19.80 -17.13
CA LYS A 203 17.26 20.45 -16.15
C LYS A 203 18.22 19.47 -15.50
N ASN A 204 17.75 18.26 -15.21
CA ASN A 204 18.55 17.21 -14.59
C ASN A 204 19.29 16.32 -15.61
N LYS A 205 19.20 16.66 -16.91
CA LYS A 205 19.95 16.04 -18.01
C LYS A 205 19.75 14.52 -18.10
N TYR A 206 18.54 14.05 -17.82
CA TYR A 206 18.20 12.64 -18.01
C TYR A 206 18.04 12.34 -19.51
N THR A 207 19.00 11.61 -20.07
CA THR A 207 19.04 11.29 -21.52
C THR A 207 18.83 9.80 -21.82
N ARG A 208 18.94 8.93 -20.81
CA ARG A 208 18.76 7.49 -20.97
C ARG A 208 17.28 7.15 -20.90
N GLU A 209 16.79 6.40 -21.88
CA GLU A 209 15.37 5.97 -21.96
C GLU A 209 14.85 5.35 -20.66
N LYS A 210 15.65 4.47 -20.02
CA LYS A 210 15.29 3.83 -18.75
C LYS A 210 15.10 4.83 -17.61
N ASP A 211 15.91 5.90 -17.57
CA ASP A 211 15.79 6.93 -16.54
C ASP A 211 14.57 7.80 -16.78
N ILE A 212 14.34 8.19 -18.03
CA ILE A 212 13.16 8.95 -18.46
C ILE A 212 11.90 8.17 -18.07
N GLN A 213 11.81 6.89 -18.43
CA GLN A 213 10.67 6.05 -18.07
C GLN A 213 10.47 5.92 -16.55
N ARG A 214 11.56 5.76 -15.79
CA ARG A 214 11.50 5.71 -14.31
C ARG A 214 10.94 7.01 -13.73
N ILE A 215 11.39 8.16 -14.23
CA ILE A 215 10.96 9.49 -13.76
C ILE A 215 9.51 9.75 -14.15
N SER A 216 9.12 9.46 -15.40
CA SER A 216 7.73 9.57 -15.85
C SER A 216 6.79 8.70 -15.01
N ASN A 217 7.19 7.47 -14.68
CA ASN A 217 6.39 6.62 -13.79
C ASN A 217 6.27 7.17 -12.37
N LYS A 218 7.36 7.74 -11.82
CA LYS A 218 7.34 8.40 -10.51
C LYS A 218 6.47 9.65 -10.52
N TYR A 219 6.59 10.50 -11.55
CA TYR A 219 5.73 11.66 -11.76
C TYR A 219 4.26 11.27 -11.75
N PHE A 220 3.88 10.28 -12.57
CA PHE A 220 2.52 9.76 -12.63
C PHE A 220 2.02 9.29 -11.26
N GLN A 221 2.83 8.50 -10.54
CA GLN A 221 2.47 8.02 -9.22
C GLN A 221 2.28 9.16 -8.22
N LEU A 222 3.22 10.11 -8.15
CA LEU A 222 3.19 11.23 -7.22
C LEU A 222 1.96 12.12 -7.45
N ILE A 223 1.73 12.53 -8.70
CA ILE A 223 0.58 13.38 -9.02
C ILE A 223 -0.73 12.64 -8.72
N TYR A 224 -0.82 11.35 -9.04
CA TYR A 224 -1.99 10.54 -8.71
C TYR A 224 -2.26 10.49 -7.20
N THR A 225 -1.26 10.09 -6.40
CA THR A 225 -1.46 9.89 -4.96
C THR A 225 -1.71 11.20 -4.22
N HIS A 226 -1.04 12.28 -4.61
CA HIS A 226 -1.26 13.59 -3.99
C HIS A 226 -2.64 14.17 -4.34
N SER A 227 -3.08 14.02 -5.59
CA SER A 227 -4.42 14.49 -6.00
C SER A 227 -5.52 13.71 -5.29
N LEU A 228 -5.35 12.39 -5.16
CA LEU A 228 -6.26 11.54 -4.39
C LEU A 228 -6.29 11.92 -2.90
N GLY A 229 -5.12 12.20 -2.31
CA GLY A 229 -5.01 12.65 -0.93
C GLY A 229 -5.70 14.00 -0.70
N LEU A 230 -5.45 14.97 -1.57
CA LEU A 230 -6.11 16.28 -1.51
C LEU A 230 -7.63 16.16 -1.64
N TYR A 231 -8.12 15.34 -2.57
CA TYR A 231 -9.54 15.08 -2.71
C TYR A 231 -10.16 14.53 -1.41
N SER A 232 -9.50 13.54 -0.80
CA SER A 232 -9.92 12.96 0.48
C SER A 232 -9.94 14.00 1.62
N ILE A 233 -8.98 14.92 1.64
CA ILE A 233 -8.94 16.00 2.64
C ILE A 233 -10.08 16.99 2.39
N CYS A 234 -10.25 17.48 1.16
CA CYS A 234 -11.29 18.46 0.81
C CYS A 234 -12.69 17.91 1.08
N THR A 235 -12.97 16.66 0.74
CA THR A 235 -14.27 16.02 1.00
C THR A 235 -14.55 15.87 2.49
N LYS A 236 -13.56 15.44 3.29
CA LYS A 236 -13.73 15.35 4.76
C LYS A 236 -13.97 16.70 5.41
N MET A 237 -13.29 17.76 4.95
CA MET A 237 -13.50 19.13 5.46
C MET A 237 -14.93 19.61 5.20
N GLN A 238 -15.49 19.35 4.01
CA GLN A 238 -16.90 19.66 3.72
C GLN A 238 -17.87 18.91 4.64
N ASP A 239 -17.61 17.62 4.90
CA ASP A 239 -18.50 16.79 5.72
C ASP A 239 -18.49 17.23 7.20
N SER A 240 -17.34 17.69 7.71
CA SER A 240 -17.27 18.27 9.06
C SER A 240 -18.08 19.57 9.18
N GLU A 241 -18.04 20.46 8.18
CA GLU A 241 -18.78 21.73 8.20
C GLU A 241 -20.30 21.49 8.17
N LYS A 242 -20.79 20.54 7.36
CA LYS A 242 -22.21 20.15 7.32
C LYS A 242 -22.73 19.63 8.66
N THR A 243 -21.85 19.07 9.50
CA THR A 243 -22.22 18.51 10.80
C THR A 243 -22.23 19.58 11.90
N GLU A 244 -21.51 20.70 11.71
CA GLU A 244 -21.34 21.75 12.73
C GLU A 244 -22.16 23.03 12.47
N SER A 245 -22.71 23.25 11.26
CA SER A 245 -23.42 24.49 10.93
C SER A 245 -24.96 24.39 11.10
N VAL A 246 -25.48 24.82 12.26
CA VAL A 246 -26.82 25.43 12.35
C VAL A 246 -26.76 26.96 12.16
N ASP A 247 -25.57 27.57 12.31
CA ASP A 247 -25.43 29.03 12.20
C ASP A 247 -23.95 29.42 11.92
N SER A 248 -23.49 29.31 10.68
CA SER A 248 -22.22 29.94 10.27
C SER A 248 -22.17 30.21 8.77
N ASP A 249 -22.11 31.50 8.44
CA ASP A 249 -21.92 32.12 7.12
C ASP A 249 -20.48 31.92 6.57
N LYS A 250 -19.89 30.75 6.83
CA LYS A 250 -18.54 30.36 6.41
C LYS A 250 -18.55 28.94 5.84
N SER A 251 -19.45 28.68 4.91
CA SER A 251 -19.34 27.52 4.02
C SER A 251 -18.19 27.81 3.06
N TYR A 252 -17.09 27.06 3.13
CA TYR A 252 -16.16 27.04 2.00
C TYR A 252 -16.90 26.35 0.86
N ASP A 253 -17.31 27.13 -0.14
CA ASP A 253 -18.03 26.62 -1.31
C ASP A 253 -17.08 25.84 -2.21
N ILE A 254 -16.75 24.62 -1.79
CA ILE A 254 -15.93 23.69 -2.53
C ILE A 254 -16.84 22.92 -3.52
N GLN A 255 -17.72 23.65 -4.23
CA GLN A 255 -18.60 23.09 -5.27
C GLN A 255 -17.83 22.55 -6.49
N GLN A 256 -16.55 22.89 -6.61
CA GLN A 256 -15.64 22.44 -7.68
C GLN A 256 -14.33 21.90 -7.08
N VAL A 257 -14.43 20.86 -6.25
CA VAL A 257 -13.26 20.17 -5.64
C VAL A 257 -12.24 19.78 -6.72
N ASP A 258 -12.73 19.36 -7.87
CA ASP A 258 -11.97 18.92 -9.04
C ASP A 258 -11.12 20.03 -9.65
N ASP A 259 -11.72 21.20 -9.93
CA ASP A 259 -10.99 22.35 -10.48
C ASP A 259 -10.02 22.94 -9.44
N PHE A 260 -10.42 22.92 -8.16
CA PHE A 260 -9.56 23.35 -7.06
C PHE A 260 -8.30 22.50 -6.94
N ILE A 261 -8.42 21.16 -6.98
CA ILE A 261 -7.25 20.26 -6.93
C ILE A 261 -6.35 20.50 -8.14
N SER A 262 -6.94 20.61 -9.33
CA SER A 262 -6.19 20.87 -10.57
C SER A 262 -5.37 22.16 -10.46
N SER A 263 -5.97 23.21 -9.90
CA SER A 263 -5.32 24.50 -9.64
C SER A 263 -4.27 24.44 -8.52
N LEU A 264 -4.51 23.65 -7.48
CA LEU A 264 -3.61 23.51 -6.33
C LEU A 264 -2.38 22.69 -6.68
N VAL A 265 -2.52 21.59 -7.42
CA VAL A 265 -1.41 20.68 -7.79
C VAL A 265 -0.42 21.36 -8.72
N LYS A 266 -0.90 22.20 -9.63
CA LYS A 266 -0.08 22.90 -10.64
C LYS A 266 1.16 23.62 -10.06
N PRO A 267 1.06 24.51 -9.06
CA PRO A 267 2.21 25.23 -8.51
C PRO A 267 3.21 24.35 -7.74
N TYR A 268 2.81 23.22 -7.15
CA TYR A 268 3.72 22.40 -6.32
C TYR A 268 4.12 21.05 -6.96
N ALA A 269 3.65 20.75 -8.17
CA ALA A 269 4.03 19.53 -8.91
C ALA A 269 5.56 19.42 -9.12
N SER A 270 6.23 20.53 -9.43
CA SER A 270 7.70 20.55 -9.52
C SER A 270 8.34 20.25 -8.17
N PHE A 271 7.83 20.85 -7.09
CA PHE A 271 8.32 20.60 -5.74
C PHE A 271 8.20 19.13 -5.36
N LEU A 272 7.08 18.46 -5.68
CA LEU A 272 6.91 17.02 -5.43
C LEU A 272 8.00 16.17 -6.10
N LEU A 273 8.32 16.47 -7.36
CA LEU A 273 9.36 15.74 -8.08
C LEU A 273 10.73 15.92 -7.42
N TYR A 274 11.10 17.15 -7.07
CA TYR A 274 12.37 17.42 -6.42
C TYR A 274 12.45 16.80 -5.03
N MET A 275 11.39 16.89 -4.22
CA MET A 275 11.36 16.28 -2.89
C MET A 275 11.49 14.76 -2.94
N ASP A 276 10.81 14.08 -3.88
CA ASP A 276 10.87 12.61 -3.96
C ASP A 276 12.19 12.12 -4.55
N LEU A 277 12.72 12.80 -5.58
CA LEU A 277 13.89 12.32 -6.31
C LEU A 277 15.22 12.79 -5.74
N HIS A 278 15.25 13.97 -5.11
CA HIS A 278 16.48 14.57 -4.57
C HIS A 278 16.44 14.69 -3.03
N ASN A 279 15.58 13.92 -2.36
CA ASN A 279 15.44 13.95 -0.90
C ASN A 279 16.79 13.82 -0.18
N GLU A 280 17.64 12.89 -0.61
CA GLU A 280 18.95 12.66 0.02
C GLU A 280 19.86 13.90 -0.05
N GLU A 281 19.81 14.65 -1.16
CA GLU A 281 20.61 15.87 -1.32
C GLU A 281 20.06 17.01 -0.46
N ILE A 282 18.73 17.11 -0.33
CA ILE A 282 18.06 18.06 0.56
C ILE A 282 18.41 17.74 2.02
N MET A 283 18.28 16.49 2.43
CA MET A 283 18.58 16.04 3.79
C MET A 283 20.06 16.23 4.12
N LYS A 284 20.95 16.02 3.15
CA LYS A 284 22.38 16.28 3.32
C LYS A 284 22.67 17.77 3.52
N GLN A 285 22.06 18.65 2.73
CA GLN A 285 22.21 20.10 2.91
C GLN A 285 21.70 20.56 4.29
N MET A 286 20.62 19.94 4.79
CA MET A 286 20.10 20.22 6.13
C MET A 286 21.01 19.70 7.26
N SER A 287 21.76 18.63 7.03
CA SER A 287 22.69 18.08 8.04
C SER A 287 24.07 18.74 8.04
N ASP A 288 24.46 19.38 6.93
CA ASP A 288 25.77 20.03 6.77
C ASP A 288 25.79 21.47 7.33
N GLU A 289 24.69 21.96 7.94
CA GLU A 289 24.57 23.28 8.60
C GLU A 289 24.78 23.26 10.14
N ASP A 290 25.16 22.11 10.73
CA ASP A 290 25.63 21.98 12.14
C ASP A 290 27.18 21.86 12.25
#